data_AF-X1SBT2-F1
#
_entry.id   AF-X1SBT2-F1
#
_cell.length_a   1.000
_cell.length_b   1.000
_cell.length_c   1.000
_cell.angle_alpha   90.00
_cell.angle_beta   90.00
_cell.angle_gamma   90.00
#
_symmetry.space_group_name_H-M   'P 1'
#
loop_
_entity.id
_entity.type
_entity.pdbx_description
1 polymer ?
#
loop_
_entity_poly.entity_id
_entity_poly.type
_entity_poly.pdbx_seq_one_letter_code
_entity_poly.pdbx_strand_id
1 'polypeptide(L)'
;MTFRDSEKEKYKKLKPKLFSLAAQGEGNYRGRPRSFCLADDYSSENLYEANRAPAIEYFRARNITWHDGLDKRRLPSNHLCCSQSCCVNFLYPMTTNPKLLAGIFQHFYQSLAEPLLIDEDKPLPKYLAFEWIGA
;
A
#
# COMPACT_ATOMS: atom_id res chain seq x y z
N MET A 1 8.31 -6.99 -25.00
CA MET A 1 7.44 -6.44 -23.95
C MET A 1 7.90 -7.00 -22.62
N THR A 2 8.21 -6.17 -21.63
CA THR A 2 8.67 -6.66 -20.31
C THR A 2 7.47 -6.98 -19.41
N PHE A 3 7.68 -7.74 -18.32
CA PHE A 3 6.66 -7.96 -17.29
C PHE A 3 6.10 -6.63 -16.73
N ARG A 4 6.98 -5.65 -16.54
CA ARG A 4 6.56 -4.31 -16.08
C ARG A 4 5.64 -3.62 -17.08
N ASP A 5 5.83 -3.84 -18.38
CA ASP A 5 4.97 -3.25 -19.41
C ASP A 5 3.61 -3.96 -19.48
N SER A 6 3.59 -5.29 -19.36
CA SER A 6 2.34 -6.05 -19.32
C SER A 6 1.48 -5.68 -18.11
N GLU A 7 2.08 -5.48 -16.93
CA GLU A 7 1.33 -5.07 -15.75
C GLU A 7 0.73 -3.67 -15.91
N LYS A 8 1.44 -2.71 -16.52
CA LYS A 8 0.87 -1.39 -16.81
C LYS A 8 -0.35 -1.50 -17.73
N GLU A 9 -0.28 -2.30 -18.79
CA GLU A 9 -1.43 -2.52 -19.69
C GLU A 9 -2.60 -3.20 -18.99
N LYS A 10 -2.33 -4.16 -18.09
CA LYS A 10 -3.36 -4.78 -17.25
C LYS A 10 -4.04 -3.75 -16.34
N TYR A 11 -3.27 -2.91 -15.65
CA TYR A 11 -3.84 -1.90 -14.75
C TYR A 11 -4.64 -0.83 -15.48
N LYS A 12 -4.27 -0.43 -16.70
CA LYS A 12 -5.13 0.45 -17.53
C LYS A 12 -6.53 -0.14 -17.75
N LYS A 13 -6.63 -1.45 -17.98
CA LYS A 13 -7.91 -2.14 -18.20
C LYS A 13 -8.71 -2.34 -16.90
N LEU A 14 -8.01 -2.49 -15.78
CA LEU A 14 -8.64 -2.66 -14.47
C LEU A 14 -9.08 -1.33 -13.85
N LYS A 15 -8.41 -0.23 -14.17
CA LYS A 15 -8.63 1.08 -13.55
C LYS A 15 -10.11 1.51 -13.54
N PRO A 16 -10.87 1.39 -14.66
CA PRO A 16 -12.29 1.77 -14.67
C PRO A 16 -13.20 0.87 -13.83
N LYS A 17 -12.73 -0.31 -13.43
CA LYS A 17 -13.49 -1.31 -12.68
C LYS A 17 -13.26 -1.24 -11.17
N LEU A 18 -12.11 -0.71 -10.75
CA LEU A 18 -11.64 -0.79 -9.37
C LEU A 18 -11.62 0.55 -8.64
N PHE A 19 -11.59 1.67 -9.35
CA PHE A 19 -11.42 2.99 -8.75
C PHE A 19 -12.58 3.93 -9.09
N SER A 20 -12.77 4.96 -8.26
CA SER A 20 -13.81 5.95 -8.47
C SER A 20 -13.63 6.68 -9.81
N LEU A 21 -14.73 7.24 -10.33
CA LEU A 21 -14.68 7.99 -11.59
C LEU A 21 -13.66 9.15 -11.54
N ALA A 22 -13.55 9.82 -10.39
CA ALA A 22 -12.62 10.94 -10.22
C ALA A 22 -11.15 10.47 -10.20
N ALA A 23 -10.87 9.30 -9.63
CA ALA A 23 -9.54 8.70 -9.63
C ALA A 23 -9.08 8.20 -11.01
N GLN A 24 -10.00 8.03 -11.96
CA GLN A 24 -9.71 7.48 -13.29
C GLN A 24 -8.97 8.45 -14.23
N GLY A 25 -8.87 9.74 -13.90
CA GLY A 25 -8.04 10.71 -14.63
C GLY A 25 -6.56 10.30 -14.71
N GLU A 26 -5.83 10.77 -15.71
CA GLU A 26 -4.40 10.45 -15.86
C GLU A 26 -3.57 11.14 -14.77
N GLY A 27 -2.88 10.35 -13.95
CA GLY A 27 -1.92 10.86 -12.98
C GLY A 27 -0.59 11.26 -13.61
N ASN A 28 0.12 12.15 -12.95
CA ASN A 28 1.49 12.50 -13.32
C ASN A 28 2.48 11.51 -12.68
N TYR A 29 3.37 10.94 -13.49
CA TYR A 29 4.51 10.19 -13.01
C TYR A 29 5.78 10.61 -13.74
N ARG A 30 6.73 11.20 -12.99
CA ARG A 30 8.00 11.77 -13.50
C ARG A 30 7.79 12.84 -14.58
N GLY A 31 6.85 13.76 -14.33
CA GLY A 31 6.56 14.90 -15.20
C GLY A 31 5.78 14.55 -16.47
N ARG A 32 5.13 13.38 -16.52
CA ARG A 32 4.36 12.91 -17.67
C ARG A 32 3.03 12.32 -17.23
N PRO A 33 1.91 12.68 -17.89
CA PRO A 33 0.64 11.99 -17.72
C PRO A 33 0.78 10.50 -18.07
N ARG A 34 0.21 9.63 -17.23
CA ARG A 34 0.21 8.17 -17.41
C ARG A 34 -1.18 7.62 -17.14
N SER A 35 -1.79 6.99 -18.14
CA SER A 35 -3.07 6.30 -18.00
C SER A 35 -3.10 5.18 -16.96
N PHE A 36 -1.96 4.58 -16.61
CA PHE A 36 -1.83 3.58 -15.54
C PHE A 36 -1.58 4.19 -14.15
N CYS A 37 -1.59 5.52 -14.01
CA CYS A 37 -1.55 6.22 -12.72
C CYS A 37 -2.95 6.78 -12.41
N LEU A 38 -3.37 6.75 -11.15
CA LEU A 38 -4.57 7.44 -10.66
C LEU A 38 -4.39 8.95 -10.76
N ALA A 39 -5.50 9.71 -10.84
CA ALA A 39 -5.44 11.16 -10.72
C ALA A 39 -4.69 11.57 -9.42
N ASP A 40 -3.90 12.63 -9.49
CA ASP A 40 -2.95 12.99 -8.42
C ASP A 40 -3.66 13.22 -7.08
N ASP A 41 -4.81 13.90 -7.08
CA ASP A 41 -5.62 14.16 -5.88
C ASP A 41 -6.29 12.90 -5.29
N TYR A 42 -6.19 11.76 -5.98
CA TYR A 42 -6.83 10.49 -5.62
C TYR A 42 -5.82 9.35 -5.41
N SER A 43 -4.55 9.66 -5.14
CA SER A 43 -3.52 8.62 -4.94
C SER A 43 -3.79 7.70 -3.75
N SER A 44 -4.54 8.18 -2.75
CA SER A 44 -5.00 7.36 -1.62
C SER A 44 -5.87 6.18 -2.06
N GLU A 45 -6.54 6.27 -3.21
CA GLU A 45 -7.35 5.17 -3.73
C GLU A 45 -6.53 3.96 -4.18
N ASN A 46 -5.20 4.12 -4.33
CA ASN A 46 -4.28 3.00 -4.57
C ASN A 46 -4.16 2.06 -3.36
N LEU A 47 -4.74 2.45 -2.21
CA LEU A 47 -4.94 1.56 -1.08
C LEU A 47 -6.39 1.04 -1.04
N TYR A 48 -6.58 -0.16 -0.51
CA TYR A 48 -7.89 -0.74 -0.26
C TYR A 48 -8.68 0.13 0.71
N GLU A 49 -9.98 0.34 0.43
CA GLU A 49 -10.83 1.33 1.11
C GLU A 49 -10.73 1.28 2.64
N ALA A 50 -10.87 0.10 3.24
CA ALA A 50 -10.80 -0.08 4.69
C ALA A 50 -9.41 0.23 5.29
N ASN A 51 -8.35 0.17 4.48
CA ASN A 51 -6.98 0.40 4.91
C ASN A 51 -6.51 1.85 4.65
N ARG A 52 -7.17 2.62 3.77
CA ARG A 52 -6.71 3.94 3.28
C ARG A 52 -6.30 4.88 4.40
N ALA A 53 -7.29 5.39 5.14
CA ALA A 53 -7.08 6.34 6.23
C ALA A 53 -6.17 5.78 7.34
N PRO A 54 -6.40 4.56 7.87
CA PRO A 54 -5.58 4.07 8.98
C PRO A 54 -4.12 3.79 8.57
N ALA A 55 -3.85 3.31 7.36
CA ALA A 55 -2.48 3.08 6.89
C ALA A 55 -1.72 4.40 6.62
N ILE A 56 -2.39 5.39 6.03
CA ILE A 56 -1.81 6.74 5.85
C ILE A 56 -1.47 7.35 7.20
N GLU A 57 -2.37 7.23 8.18
CA GLU A 57 -2.13 7.69 9.54
C GLU A 57 -0.98 6.93 10.22
N TYR A 58 -0.91 5.61 10.06
CA TYR A 58 0.19 4.80 10.58
C TYR A 58 1.54 5.30 10.07
N PHE A 59 1.65 5.54 8.77
CA PHE A 59 2.87 6.03 8.12
C PHE A 59 3.21 7.45 8.59
N ARG A 60 2.21 8.33 8.68
CA ARG A 60 2.37 9.71 9.18
C ARG A 60 2.88 9.74 10.61
N ALA A 61 2.27 8.98 11.52
CA ALA A 61 2.64 8.94 12.93
C ALA A 61 4.07 8.43 13.17
N ARG A 62 4.60 7.61 12.26
CA ARG A 62 5.95 7.03 12.34
C ARG A 62 6.98 7.69 11.42
N ASN A 63 6.61 8.77 10.73
CA ASN A 63 7.44 9.42 9.71
C ASN A 63 7.96 8.46 8.63
N ILE A 64 7.16 7.46 8.26
CA ILE A 64 7.47 6.55 7.15
C ILE A 64 7.08 7.25 5.85
N THR A 65 8.01 7.37 4.92
CA THR A 65 7.76 8.01 3.62
C THR A 65 7.13 7.05 2.62
N TRP A 66 6.24 7.57 1.79
CA TRP A 66 5.71 6.82 0.65
C TRP A 66 6.68 6.84 -0.55
N HIS A 67 7.02 5.67 -1.10
CA HIS A 67 7.91 5.55 -2.26
C HIS A 67 7.20 6.13 -3.49
N ASP A 68 7.86 7.06 -4.20
CA ASP A 68 7.25 7.82 -5.29
C ASP A 68 5.85 8.37 -4.90
N GLY A 69 5.70 8.68 -3.60
CA GLY A 69 4.46 9.20 -3.02
C GLY A 69 4.22 10.66 -3.38
N LEU A 70 2.96 11.05 -3.39
CA LEU A 70 2.55 12.44 -3.59
C LEU A 70 2.60 13.24 -2.29
N ASP A 71 2.36 14.54 -2.39
CA ASP A 71 2.40 15.50 -1.28
C ASP A 71 3.66 15.33 -0.41
N LYS A 72 4.83 15.61 -0.99
CA LYS A 72 6.13 15.45 -0.31
C LYS A 72 6.30 14.07 0.34
N ARG A 73 5.82 13.02 -0.33
CA ARG A 73 5.84 11.61 0.13
C ARG A 73 5.01 11.35 1.40
N ARG A 74 4.00 12.18 1.68
CA ARG A 74 3.03 11.99 2.77
C ARG A 74 1.80 11.21 2.34
N LEU A 75 1.53 11.13 1.04
CA LEU A 75 0.45 10.31 0.47
C LEU A 75 1.00 9.15 -0.37
N PRO A 76 0.23 8.05 -0.54
CA PRO A 76 0.62 6.94 -1.38
C PRO A 76 0.94 7.37 -2.81
N SER A 77 1.70 6.54 -3.51
CA SER A 77 1.95 6.76 -4.94
C SER A 77 0.65 6.61 -5.75
N ASN A 78 0.47 7.46 -6.74
CA ASN A 78 -0.60 7.31 -7.74
C ASN A 78 -0.30 6.19 -8.77
N HIS A 79 0.92 5.65 -8.78
CA HIS A 79 1.35 4.62 -9.72
C HIS A 79 0.76 3.25 -9.33
N LEU A 80 -0.10 2.66 -10.18
CA LEU A 80 -0.84 1.42 -9.84
C LEU A 80 0.04 0.18 -9.66
N CYS A 81 1.26 0.15 -10.21
CA CYS A 81 2.26 -0.88 -9.91
C CYS A 81 3.21 -0.52 -8.76
N CYS A 82 2.84 0.37 -7.83
CA CYS A 82 3.67 0.70 -6.69
C CYS A 82 3.77 -0.50 -5.74
N SER A 83 5.00 -1.00 -5.52
CA SER A 83 5.25 -2.14 -4.64
C SER A 83 4.87 -1.83 -3.19
N GLN A 84 5.14 -0.62 -2.71
CA GLN A 84 4.79 -0.22 -1.35
C GLN A 84 3.27 -0.23 -1.13
N SER A 85 2.47 0.30 -2.06
CA SER A 85 1.01 0.22 -1.99
C SER A 85 0.51 -1.22 -2.02
N CYS A 86 1.11 -2.10 -2.84
CA CYS A 86 0.81 -3.53 -2.85
C CYS A 86 1.10 -4.19 -1.50
N CYS A 87 2.28 -3.94 -0.93
CA CYS A 87 2.68 -4.45 0.39
C CYS A 87 1.71 -3.97 1.49
N VAL A 88 1.34 -2.69 1.50
CA VAL A 88 0.37 -2.16 2.47
C VAL A 88 -0.99 -2.82 2.31
N ASN A 89 -1.50 -2.94 1.08
CA ASN A 89 -2.79 -3.59 0.84
C ASN A 89 -2.84 -5.04 1.32
N PHE A 90 -1.72 -5.76 1.17
CA PHE A 90 -1.61 -7.15 1.60
C PHE A 90 -1.40 -7.30 3.11
N LEU A 91 -0.43 -6.57 3.69
CA LEU A 91 0.04 -6.78 5.07
C LEU A 91 -0.72 -5.96 6.11
N TYR A 92 -1.25 -4.79 5.77
CA TYR A 92 -1.86 -3.88 6.75
C TYR A 92 -3.02 -4.51 7.55
N PRO A 93 -3.91 -5.33 6.95
CA PRO A 93 -4.97 -6.00 7.71
C PRO A 93 -4.47 -6.93 8.83
N MET A 94 -3.23 -7.42 8.73
CA MET A 94 -2.62 -8.32 9.71
C MET A 94 -2.08 -7.58 10.94
N THR A 95 -1.90 -6.27 10.87
CA THR A 95 -1.32 -5.46 11.96
C THR A 95 -2.13 -5.53 13.26
N THR A 96 -3.44 -5.76 13.16
CA THR A 96 -4.37 -5.88 14.29
C THR A 96 -5.15 -7.19 14.29
N ASN A 97 -4.81 -8.14 13.40
CA ASN A 97 -5.53 -9.41 13.27
C ASN A 97 -4.54 -10.59 13.34
N PRO A 98 -4.23 -11.07 14.55
CA PRO A 98 -3.26 -12.16 14.73
C PRO A 98 -3.75 -13.47 14.13
N LYS A 99 -5.07 -13.70 14.06
CA LYS A 99 -5.62 -14.90 13.40
C LYS A 99 -5.35 -14.89 11.90
N LEU A 100 -5.52 -13.73 11.24
CA LEU A 100 -5.20 -13.57 9.83
C LEU A 100 -3.70 -13.72 9.57
N LEU A 101 -2.87 -13.10 10.43
CA LEU A 101 -1.42 -13.22 10.35
C LEU A 101 -1.00 -14.69 10.47
N ALA A 102 -1.41 -15.38 11.54
CA ALA A 102 -1.09 -16.78 11.76
C ALA A 102 -1.60 -17.66 10.60
N GLY A 103 -2.84 -17.47 10.18
CA GLY A 103 -3.44 -18.24 9.09
C GLY A 103 -2.65 -18.16 7.78
N ILE A 104 -2.14 -16.97 7.42
CA ILE A 104 -1.32 -16.81 6.21
C ILE A 104 0.08 -17.39 6.43
N PHE A 105 0.74 -17.04 7.53
CA PHE A 105 2.15 -17.37 7.74
C PHE A 105 2.41 -18.83 8.15
N GLN A 106 1.43 -19.54 8.74
CA GLN A 106 1.54 -20.97 9.03
C GLN A 106 1.78 -21.84 7.79
N HIS A 107 1.35 -21.37 6.62
CA HIS A 107 1.59 -22.06 5.35
C HIS A 107 3.09 -22.13 5.00
N PHE A 108 3.86 -21.11 5.41
CA PHE A 108 5.29 -21.01 5.18
C PHE A 108 6.11 -21.46 6.40
N TYR A 109 5.58 -21.24 7.60
CA TYR A 109 6.19 -21.55 8.88
C TYR A 109 5.28 -22.49 9.67
N GLN A 110 5.35 -23.78 9.37
CA GLN A 110 4.45 -24.80 9.97
C GLN A 110 4.57 -24.89 11.50
N SER A 111 5.71 -24.49 12.07
CA SER A 111 5.95 -24.43 13.51
C SER A 111 5.50 -23.12 14.17
N LEU A 112 4.88 -22.20 13.43
CA LEU A 112 4.38 -20.94 13.98
C LEU A 112 3.27 -21.21 15.01
N ALA A 113 3.60 -21.01 16.29
CA ALA A 113 2.69 -21.20 17.41
C ALA A 113 1.68 -20.04 17.49
N GLU A 114 2.16 -18.82 17.72
CA GLU A 114 1.32 -17.62 17.83
C GLU A 114 2.05 -16.35 17.40
N PRO A 115 1.36 -15.35 16.84
CA PRO A 115 1.90 -14.00 16.66
C PRO A 115 1.89 -13.22 17.97
N LEU A 116 3.02 -12.59 18.29
CA LEU A 116 3.17 -11.73 19.47
C LEU A 116 3.04 -10.26 19.08
N LEU A 117 2.64 -9.42 20.05
CA LEU A 117 2.62 -7.98 19.88
C LEU A 117 4.04 -7.42 19.91
N ILE A 118 4.25 -6.39 19.09
CA ILE A 118 5.43 -5.52 19.14
C ILE A 118 5.06 -4.37 20.08
N ASP A 119 5.36 -4.53 21.37
CA ASP A 119 4.95 -3.58 22.42
C ASP A 119 5.58 -2.19 22.25
N GLU A 120 6.73 -2.12 21.59
CA GLU A 120 7.42 -0.87 21.30
C GLU A 120 6.86 -0.10 20.09
N ASP A 121 5.92 -0.70 19.33
CA ASP A 121 5.32 -0.06 18.15
C ASP A 121 4.27 1.00 18.56
N LYS A 122 4.74 2.18 18.99
CA LYS A 122 3.89 3.29 19.44
C LYS A 122 3.16 3.99 18.27
N PRO A 123 1.92 4.48 18.45
CA PRO A 123 1.22 4.69 19.72
C PRO A 123 0.43 3.48 20.23
N LEU A 124 0.21 2.44 19.42
CA LEU A 124 -0.54 1.24 19.81
C LEU A 124 0.18 -0.01 19.30
N PRO A 125 0.45 -1.00 20.17
CA PRO A 125 1.09 -2.25 19.79
C PRO A 125 0.43 -2.92 18.58
N LYS A 126 1.25 -3.51 17.72
CA LYS A 126 0.82 -4.23 16.51
C LYS A 126 1.48 -5.60 16.43
N TYR A 127 0.86 -6.52 15.71
CA TYR A 127 1.44 -7.84 15.41
C TYR A 127 2.38 -7.82 14.19
N LEU A 128 2.31 -6.75 13.40
CA LEU A 128 3.14 -6.50 12.24
C LEU A 128 3.40 -5.00 12.17
N ALA A 129 4.66 -4.62 11.95
CA ALA A 129 5.07 -3.23 11.80
C ALA A 129 5.57 -2.97 10.39
N PHE A 130 5.43 -1.72 9.94
CA PHE A 130 6.13 -1.21 8.76
C PHE A 130 7.22 -0.28 9.24
N GLU A 131 8.36 -0.32 8.55
CA GLU A 131 9.46 0.60 8.78
C GLU A 131 9.95 1.19 7.47
N TRP A 132 10.59 2.36 7.55
CA TRP A 132 11.36 2.92 6.46
C TRP A 132 12.85 2.71 6.77
N ILE A 133 13.55 2.02 5.87
CA ILE A 133 14.97 1.68 6.04
C ILE A 133 15.94 2.59 5.24
N GLY A 134 15.47 3.74 4.74
CA GLY A 134 16.27 4.70 3.94
C GLY A 134 15.99 4.60 2.42
N ALA A 135 16.27 5.62 1.59
CA ALA A 135 17.11 6.81 1.73
C ALA A 135 16.39 8.15 1.39
#